data_AF-A0A7C3QH20-F1
#
_entry.id   AF-A0A7C3QH20-F1
#
_cell.length_a   1.000
_cell.length_b   1.000
_cell.length_c   1.000
_cell.angle_alpha   90.00
_cell.angle_beta   90.00
_cell.angle_gamma   90.00
#
_symmetry.space_group_name_H-M   'P 1'
#
loop_
_entity.id
_entity.type
_entity.pdbx_description
1 polymer ?
#
loop_
_entity_poly.entity_id
_entity_poly.type
_entity_poly.pdbx_seq_one_letter_code
_entity_poly.pdbx_strand_id
1 'polypeptide(L)'
;MKESFDTEESKEIRESFMKYVRKVVPPSLIVAVLTGLYLITQVYGTISPEGMSRFQMMLSLKAFLGIWLGLRGFLQVYMGIQPFVFKSHVLPFAFVITIIFLSQFMYI
;
A
#
# COMPACT_ATOMS: atom_id res chain seq x y z
N MET A 1 33.67 -10.03 12.49
CA MET A 1 33.10 -8.88 11.77
C MET A 1 31.94 -8.31 12.60
N LYS A 2 32.25 -7.39 13.52
CA LYS A 2 31.29 -6.60 14.28
C LYS A 2 31.90 -5.20 14.33
N GLU A 3 31.78 -4.48 13.23
CA GLU A 3 32.13 -3.06 13.21
C GLU A 3 30.85 -2.32 13.55
N SER A 4 30.62 -2.15 14.85
CA SER A 4 29.64 -1.18 15.32
C SER A 4 30.25 0.19 15.06
N PHE A 5 29.78 0.86 14.01
CA PHE A 5 30.06 2.27 13.76
C PHE A 5 29.84 3.07 15.06
N ASP A 6 30.66 4.09 15.29
CA ASP A 6 30.45 5.02 16.38
C ASP A 6 29.04 5.64 16.27
N THR A 7 28.43 5.97 17.42
CA THR A 7 27.01 6.39 17.47
C THR A 7 26.73 7.65 16.65
N GLU A 8 27.74 8.48 16.41
CA GLU A 8 27.67 9.67 15.56
C GLU A 8 27.78 9.32 14.06
N GLU A 9 28.73 8.46 13.65
CA GLU A 9 28.83 7.96 12.27
C GLU A 9 27.54 7.24 11.83
N SER A 10 26.93 6.46 12.73
CA SER A 10 25.65 5.79 12.47
C SER A 10 24.51 6.77 12.19
N LYS A 11 24.49 7.94 12.84
CA LYS A 11 23.48 8.98 12.61
C LYS A 11 23.68 9.65 11.26
N GLU A 12 24.93 9.95 10.91
CA GLU A 12 25.29 10.61 9.66
C GLU A 12 24.98 9.72 8.44
N ILE A 13 25.32 8.42 8.54
CA ILE A 13 24.94 7.41 7.56
C ILE A 13 23.42 7.33 7.44
N ARG A 14 22.70 7.28 8.58
CA ARG A 14 21.23 7.22 8.57
C ARG A 14 20.61 8.45 7.91
N GLU A 15 21.11 9.65 8.17
CA GLU A 15 20.62 10.87 7.52
C GLU A 15 20.86 10.86 6.01
N SER A 16 22.06 10.45 5.59
CA SER A 16 22.40 10.29 4.18
C SER A 16 21.42 9.33 3.49
N PHE A 17 21.19 8.15 4.06
CA PHE A 17 20.19 7.20 3.57
C PHE A 17 18.77 7.77 3.56
N MET A 18 18.35 8.44 4.64
CA MET A 18 17.01 9.02 4.74
C MET A 18 16.73 10.07 3.67
N LYS A 19 17.74 10.81 3.23
CA LYS A 19 17.62 11.77 2.11
C LYS A 19 17.27 11.06 0.79
N TYR A 20 17.91 9.94 0.49
CA TYR A 20 17.60 9.13 -0.69
C TYR A 20 16.24 8.44 -0.55
N VAL A 21 15.96 7.83 0.60
CA VAL A 21 14.70 7.13 0.88
C VAL A 21 13.51 8.07 0.70
N ARG A 22 13.55 9.30 1.25
CA ARG A 22 12.48 10.29 1.08
C ARG A 22 12.26 10.71 -0.38
N LYS A 23 13.28 10.58 -1.25
CA LYS A 23 13.16 10.89 -2.68
C LYS A 23 12.57 9.72 -3.48
N VAL A 24 12.89 8.48 -3.12
CA VAL A 24 12.47 7.29 -3.89
C VAL A 24 11.15 6.68 -3.40
N VAL A 25 10.81 6.83 -2.12
CA VAL A 25 9.58 6.25 -1.56
C VAL A 25 8.31 6.85 -2.17
N PRO A 26 8.16 8.19 -2.32
CA PRO A 26 6.95 8.78 -2.92
C PRO A 26 6.67 8.28 -4.34
N PRO A 27 7.64 8.30 -5.28
CA PRO A 27 7.40 7.79 -6.63
C PRO A 27 7.11 6.29 -6.64
N SER A 28 7.83 5.48 -5.85
CA SER A 28 7.59 4.04 -5.76
C SER A 28 6.19 3.70 -5.25
N LEU A 29 5.66 4.49 -4.31
CA LEU A 29 4.29 4.33 -3.83
C LEU A 29 3.26 4.57 -4.94
N ILE A 30 3.44 5.63 -5.75
CA ILE A 30 2.56 5.90 -6.90
C ILE A 30 2.61 4.75 -7.89
N VAL A 31 3.81 4.29 -8.24
CA VAL A 31 3.99 3.16 -9.17
C VAL A 31 3.26 1.93 -8.64
N ALA A 32 3.42 1.60 -7.35
CA ALA A 32 2.73 0.46 -6.75
C ALA A 32 1.20 0.58 -6.82
N VAL A 33 0.65 1.76 -6.57
CA VAL A 33 -0.80 2.01 -6.65
C VAL A 33 -1.30 1.89 -8.10
N LEU A 34 -0.59 2.50 -9.06
CA LEU A 34 -0.95 2.44 -10.48
C LEU A 34 -0.85 1.01 -11.03
N THR A 35 0.22 0.29 -10.71
CA THR A 35 0.38 -1.12 -11.10
C THR A 35 -0.69 -1.99 -10.44
N GLY A 36 -1.02 -1.76 -9.17
CA GLY A 36 -2.09 -2.47 -8.47
C GLY A 36 -3.45 -2.28 -9.14
N LEU A 37 -3.80 -1.03 -9.47
CA LEU A 37 -5.02 -0.69 -10.21
C LEU A 37 -5.05 -1.37 -11.58
N TYR A 38 -3.95 -1.33 -12.32
CA TYR A 38 -3.83 -1.98 -13.62
C TYR A 38 -4.01 -3.49 -13.54
N LEU A 39 -3.37 -4.17 -12.57
CA LEU A 39 -3.54 -5.61 -12.40
C LEU A 39 -4.99 -5.99 -12.04
N ILE A 40 -5.67 -5.17 -11.24
CA ILE A 40 -7.09 -5.40 -10.92
C ILE A 40 -7.93 -5.35 -12.19
N THR A 41 -7.71 -4.38 -13.10
CA THR A 41 -8.50 -4.31 -14.34
C THR A 41 -8.23 -5.48 -15.29
N GLN A 42 -6.99 -5.99 -15.33
CA GLN A 42 -6.65 -7.18 -16.13
C GLN A 42 -7.28 -8.47 -15.56
N VAL A 43 -7.35 -8.60 -14.23
CA VAL A 43 -7.81 -9.82 -13.56
C VAL A 43 -9.33 -9.86 -13.35
N TYR A 44 -10.03 -8.72 -13.43
CA TYR A 44 -11.46 -8.63 -13.12
C TYR A 44 -12.35 -9.47 -14.07
N GLY A 45 -12.02 -9.54 -15.36
CA GLY A 45 -12.78 -10.29 -16.36
C GLY A 45 -14.15 -9.70 -16.69
N THR A 46 -14.95 -10.44 -17.47
CA THR A 46 -16.32 -10.04 -17.85
C THR A 46 -17.32 -10.43 -16.76
N ILE A 47 -18.33 -9.59 -16.54
CA ILE A 47 -19.44 -9.90 -15.64
C ILE A 47 -20.46 -10.72 -16.43
N SER A 48 -20.80 -11.90 -15.91
CA SER A 48 -21.78 -12.78 -16.55
C SER A 48 -23.21 -12.21 -16.37
N PRO A 49 -24.18 -12.60 -17.22
CA PRO A 49 -25.58 -12.20 -17.06
C PRO A 49 -26.20 -12.68 -15.72
N GLU A 50 -25.63 -13.72 -15.13
CA GLU A 50 -26.05 -14.32 -13.85
C GLU A 50 -25.54 -13.52 -12.63
N GLY A 51 -24.69 -12.51 -12.87
CA GLY A 51 -24.16 -11.62 -11.86
C GLY A 51 -22.65 -11.76 -11.67
N MET A 52 -22.18 -11.19 -10.55
CA MET A 52 -20.77 -11.11 -10.19
C MET A 52 -20.31 -12.39 -9.49
N SER A 53 -19.19 -12.98 -9.92
CA SER A 53 -18.67 -14.18 -9.26
C SER A 53 -18.15 -13.87 -7.86
N ARG A 54 -18.07 -14.88 -6.99
CA ARG A 54 -17.49 -14.74 -5.63
C ARG A 54 -16.08 -14.14 -5.68
N PHE A 55 -15.29 -14.55 -6.68
CA PHE A 55 -13.98 -14.00 -6.96
C PHE A 55 -14.03 -12.50 -7.28
N GLN A 56 -14.91 -12.07 -8.19
CA GLN A 56 -15.07 -10.67 -8.56
C GLN A 56 -15.57 -9.80 -7.39
N MET A 57 -16.50 -10.32 -6.57
CA MET A 57 -16.97 -9.61 -5.36
C MET A 57 -15.83 -9.40 -4.36
N MET A 58 -15.04 -10.44 -4.10
CA MET A 58 -13.89 -10.34 -3.20
C MET A 58 -12.76 -9.47 -3.76
N LEU A 59 -12.50 -9.55 -5.06
CA LEU A 59 -11.54 -8.69 -5.76
C LEU A 59 -11.97 -7.23 -5.69
N SER A 60 -13.27 -6.94 -5.83
CA SER A 60 -13.82 -5.57 -5.69
C SER A 60 -13.63 -5.02 -4.28
N LEU A 61 -13.88 -5.83 -3.26
CA LEU A 61 -13.65 -5.44 -1.87
C LEU A 61 -12.16 -5.18 -1.59
N LYS A 62 -11.29 -6.04 -2.11
CA LYS A 62 -9.83 -5.87 -2.02
C LYS A 62 -9.36 -4.61 -2.76
N ALA A 63 -9.90 -4.36 -3.94
CA ALA A 63 -9.63 -3.16 -4.73
C ALA A 63 -10.07 -1.91 -3.96
N PHE A 64 -11.27 -1.90 -3.37
CA PHE A 64 -11.76 -0.79 -2.57
C PHE A 64 -10.84 -0.48 -1.37
N LEU A 65 -10.46 -1.50 -0.59
CA LEU A 65 -9.54 -1.34 0.53
C LEU A 65 -8.15 -0.87 0.08
N GLY A 66 -7.64 -1.40 -1.04
CA GLY A 66 -6.35 -1.04 -1.61
C GLY A 66 -6.30 0.40 -2.15
N ILE A 67 -7.36 0.83 -2.86
CA ILE A 67 -7.50 2.20 -3.38
C ILE A 67 -7.58 3.18 -2.21
N TRP A 68 -8.30 2.84 -1.15
CA TRP A 68 -8.38 3.67 0.05
C TRP A 68 -7.00 3.88 0.71
N LEU A 69 -6.19 2.81 0.81
CA LEU A 69 -4.81 2.89 1.32
C LEU A 69 -3.91 3.71 0.39
N GLY A 70 -4.02 3.51 -0.92
CA GLY A 70 -3.26 4.24 -1.93
C GLY A 70 -3.58 5.74 -1.93
N LEU A 71 -4.87 6.10 -1.86
CA LEU A 71 -5.34 7.48 -1.79
C LEU A 71 -4.84 8.18 -0.52
N ARG A 72 -4.87 7.49 0.64
CA ARG A 72 -4.29 8.01 1.88
C ARG A 72 -2.78 8.28 1.72
N GLY A 73 -2.04 7.32 1.17
CA GLY A 73 -0.60 7.47 0.98
C GLY A 73 -0.25 8.63 0.05
N PHE A 74 -1.02 8.79 -1.04
CA PHE A 74 -0.90 9.93 -1.94
C PHE A 74 -1.20 11.27 -1.26
N LEU A 75 -2.32 11.37 -0.54
CA LEU A 75 -2.72 12.56 0.21
C LEU A 75 -1.67 12.97 1.26
N GLN A 76 -1.12 12.00 1.98
CA GLN A 76 -0.11 12.24 3.01
C GLN A 76 1.21 12.74 2.42
N VAL A 77 1.63 12.18 1.29
CA VAL A 77 2.96 12.44 0.72
C VAL A 77 2.97 13.68 -0.19
N TYR A 78 1.90 13.91 -0.97
CA TYR A 78 1.84 15.00 -1.94
C TYR A 78 1.05 16.22 -1.47
N MET A 79 -0.06 16.03 -0.76
CA MET A 79 -0.89 17.17 -0.33
C MET A 79 -0.49 17.70 1.06
N GLY A 80 0.41 17.01 1.78
CA GLY A 80 0.83 17.39 3.13
C GLY A 80 -0.32 17.42 4.14
N ILE A 81 -1.50 16.93 3.74
CA ILE A 81 -2.69 16.86 4.57
C ILE A 81 -2.47 15.71 5.54
N GLN A 82 -2.40 16.01 6.84
CA GLN A 82 -2.53 14.95 7.84
C GLN A 82 -3.87 14.25 7.59
N PRO A 83 -3.89 12.92 7.37
CA PRO A 83 -5.13 12.23 7.08
C PRO A 83 -6.09 12.46 8.24
N PHE A 84 -7.19 13.19 7.97
CA PHE A 84 -8.14 13.69 8.96
C PHE A 84 -8.71 12.59 9.89
N VAL A 85 -8.64 11.32 9.48
CA VAL A 85 -9.20 10.15 10.18
C VAL A 85 -8.12 9.23 10.80
N PHE A 86 -6.83 9.39 10.48
CA PHE A 86 -5.80 8.39 10.79
C PHE A 86 -4.56 8.97 11.48
N LYS A 87 -4.71 9.43 12.72
CA LYS A 87 -3.56 9.69 13.60
C LYS A 87 -2.84 8.40 14.04
N SER A 88 -3.48 7.23 13.90
CA SER A 88 -2.95 5.93 14.31
C SER A 88 -2.55 5.03 13.13
N HIS A 89 -1.45 4.30 13.28
CA HIS A 89 -0.95 3.31 12.31
C HIS A 89 -1.73 1.98 12.35
N VAL A 90 -2.64 1.80 13.32
CA VAL A 90 -3.35 0.54 13.54
C VAL A 90 -4.34 0.23 12.40
N LEU A 91 -5.06 1.23 11.94
CA LEU A 91 -6.12 1.04 10.93
C LEU A 91 -5.58 0.70 9.52
N PRO A 92 -4.56 1.40 8.98
CA PRO A 92 -3.92 0.96 7.75
C PRO A 92 -3.28 -0.43 7.88
N PHE A 93 -2.73 -0.79 9.05
CA PHE A 93 -2.21 -2.13 9.29
C PHE A 93 -3.31 -3.20 9.30
N ALA A 94 -4.44 -2.92 9.94
CA ALA A 94 -5.62 -3.80 9.92
C ALA A 94 -6.12 -4.02 8.49
N PHE A 95 -6.16 -2.99 7.65
CA PHE A 95 -6.55 -3.13 6.24
C PHE A 95 -5.60 -4.02 5.46
N VAL A 96 -4.28 -3.92 5.67
CA VAL A 96 -3.31 -4.81 5.05
C VAL A 96 -3.54 -6.26 5.49
N ILE A 97 -3.75 -6.51 6.78
CA ILE A 97 -4.07 -7.86 7.30
C ILE A 97 -5.35 -8.39 6.66
N THR A 98 -6.42 -7.59 6.63
CA THR A 98 -7.69 -7.96 6.02
C THR A 98 -7.53 -8.29 4.54
N ILE A 99 -6.72 -7.52 3.79
CA ILE A 99 -6.42 -7.79 2.38
C ILE A 99 -5.68 -9.13 2.21
N ILE A 100 -4.71 -9.43 3.07
CA ILE A 100 -3.97 -10.70 3.03
C ILE A 100 -4.92 -11.88 3.29
N PHE A 101 -5.77 -11.77 4.32
CA PHE A 101 -6.79 -12.79 4.63
C PHE A 101 -7.77 -12.97 3.48
N LEU A 102 -8.33 -11.88 2.94
CA LEU A 102 -9.19 -11.92 1.75
C LEU A 102 -8.52 -12.66 0.59
N SER A 103 -7.23 -12.43 0.38
CA SER A 103 -6.46 -13.08 -0.69
C SER A 103 -6.37 -14.60 -0.54
N GLN A 104 -6.40 -15.13 0.69
CA GLN A 104 -6.40 -16.58 0.94
C GLN A 104 -7.74 -17.21 0.56
N PHE A 105 -8.84 -16.49 0.79
CA PHE A 105 -10.19 -16.98 0.49
C PHE A 105 -10.59 -16.81 -0.98
N MET A 106 -9.80 -16.11 -1.81
CA MET A 106 -10.17 -15.84 -3.20
C MET A 106 -10.25 -17.10 -4.07
N TYR A 107 -9.57 -18.18 -3.67
CA TYR A 107 -9.50 -19.44 -4.41
C TYR A 107 -10.19 -20.62 -3.70
N ILE A 108 -10.89 -20.36 -2.58
CA ILE A 108 -11.63 -21.34 -1.78
C ILE A 108 -13.13 -21.13 -1.96
#